data_AF-A0AAW2HMI8-F1
#
_entry.id   AF-A0AAW2HMI8-F1
#
_cell.length_a   1.000
_cell.length_b   1.000
_cell.length_c   1.000
_cell.angle_alpha   90.00
_cell.angle_beta   90.00
_cell.angle_gamma   90.00
#
_symmetry.space_group_name_H-M   'P 1'
#
loop_
_entity.id
_entity.type
_entity.pdbx_description
1 polymer ?
#
loop_
_entity_poly.entity_id
_entity_poly.type
_entity_poly.pdbx_seq_one_letter_code
_entity_poly.pdbx_strand_id
1 'polypeptide(L)'
;MDPAEVEFLAENEMVTIIPNFNYSKIFFIVDEVGPFRAGMPLRVPIWLAINLKSRQKCRIIPPDWMDLEKLEELKEEEIRSDYFCKVPSEYYIVITQLLLNVADGDIPRSEALRTIIKDIWDKRQGEITDFRRHVHKGRRSPRQAQSPDQFGDQFS
;
A
#
# COMPACT_ATOMS: atom_id res chain seq x y z
N MET A 1 10.06 -13.94 7.91
CA MET A 1 8.95 -13.27 8.61
C MET A 1 7.69 -13.99 8.22
N ASP A 2 6.83 -14.30 9.18
CA ASP A 2 5.56 -14.99 8.93
C ASP A 2 4.54 -14.01 8.30
N PRO A 3 3.73 -14.39 7.31
CA PRO A 3 2.76 -13.46 6.71
C PRO A 3 1.81 -12.81 7.73
N ALA A 4 1.41 -13.55 8.78
CA ALA A 4 0.55 -13.00 9.82
C ALA A 4 1.23 -11.90 10.66
N GLU A 5 2.55 -11.96 10.82
CA GLU A 5 3.32 -10.92 11.50
C GLU A 5 3.34 -9.63 10.66
N VAL A 6 3.50 -9.74 9.34
CA VAL A 6 3.45 -8.58 8.44
C VAL A 6 2.06 -7.96 8.43
N GLU A 7 1.01 -8.79 8.46
CA GLU A 7 -0.38 -8.32 8.55
C GLU A 7 -0.65 -7.58 9.86
N PHE A 8 -0.25 -8.14 10.98
CA PHE A 8 -0.35 -7.49 12.29
C PHE A 8 0.36 -6.12 12.33
N LEU A 9 1.53 -5.99 11.70
CA LEU A 9 2.23 -4.72 11.60
C LEU A 9 1.46 -3.73 10.71
N ALA A 10 1.00 -4.18 9.55
CA ALA A 10 0.25 -3.36 8.60
C ALA A 10 -1.08 -2.83 9.17
N GLU A 11 -1.72 -3.55 10.09
CA GLU A 11 -2.96 -3.13 10.74
C GLU A 11 -2.83 -1.83 11.57
N ASN A 12 -1.61 -1.43 11.94
CA ASN A 12 -1.35 -0.17 12.63
C ASN A 12 -1.39 1.04 11.70
N GLU A 13 -1.42 0.83 10.38
CA GLU A 13 -1.61 1.91 9.42
C GLU A 13 -2.96 2.58 9.61
N MET A 14 -3.00 3.88 9.31
CA MET A 14 -4.11 4.75 9.66
C MET A 14 -4.97 5.05 8.42
N VAL A 15 -6.24 4.64 8.47
CA VAL A 15 -7.23 4.84 7.39
C VAL A 15 -8.36 5.76 7.83
N THR A 16 -9.04 6.39 6.87
CA THR A 16 -10.17 7.27 7.15
C THR A 16 -11.47 6.47 7.09
N ILE A 17 -12.34 6.66 8.07
CA ILE A 17 -13.69 6.10 8.09
C ILE A 17 -14.73 7.21 8.25
N ILE A 18 -15.96 6.95 7.81
CA ILE A 18 -17.14 7.72 8.17
C ILE A 18 -18.03 6.84 9.06
N PRO A 19 -18.15 7.11 10.36
CA PRO A 19 -18.98 6.32 11.26
C PRO A 19 -20.46 6.68 11.07
N ASN A 20 -21.34 5.75 11.41
CA ASN A 20 -22.80 5.97 11.45
C ASN A 20 -23.35 6.05 12.87
N PHE A 21 -22.48 6.28 13.85
CA PHE A 21 -22.79 6.38 15.27
C PHE A 21 -22.06 7.57 15.89
N ASN A 22 -22.58 8.03 17.03
CA ASN A 22 -21.90 8.99 17.90
C ASN A 22 -21.29 8.27 19.08
N TYR A 23 -20.05 8.59 19.44
CA TYR A 23 -19.39 8.07 20.62
C TYR A 23 -18.30 9.04 21.10
N SER A 24 -18.05 9.07 22.40
CA SER A 24 -16.96 9.88 22.98
C SER A 24 -15.59 9.34 22.56
N LYS A 25 -14.51 9.98 23.03
CA LYS A 25 -13.16 9.46 22.78
C LYS A 25 -12.96 8.10 23.46
N ILE A 26 -12.27 7.19 22.79
CA ILE A 26 -11.75 5.95 23.35
C ILE A 26 -10.28 6.17 23.67
N PHE A 27 -9.86 5.87 24.89
CA PHE A 27 -8.46 5.92 25.31
C PHE A 27 -7.88 4.50 25.30
N PHE A 28 -6.91 4.25 24.43
CA PHE A 28 -6.12 3.01 24.40
C PHE A 28 -4.84 3.19 25.22
N ILE A 29 -4.05 2.13 25.34
CA ILE A 29 -2.79 2.14 26.11
C ILE A 29 -1.80 3.19 25.57
N VAL A 30 -1.76 3.36 24.25
CA VAL A 30 -0.76 4.20 23.57
C VAL A 30 -1.37 5.48 22.96
N ASP A 31 -2.66 5.48 22.64
CA ASP A 31 -3.28 6.57 21.88
C ASP A 31 -4.77 6.73 22.20
N GLU A 32 -5.36 7.86 21.81
CA GLU A 32 -6.79 8.10 21.84
C GLU A 32 -7.40 8.16 20.44
N VAL A 33 -8.63 7.65 20.29
CA VAL A 33 -9.35 7.70 19.01
C VAL A 33 -10.74 8.31 19.21
N GLY A 34 -11.11 9.22 18.32
CA GLY A 34 -12.38 9.94 18.33
C GLY A 34 -12.24 11.41 18.71
N PRO A 35 -13.35 12.09 19.04
CA PRO A 35 -14.70 11.56 19.19
C PRO A 35 -15.30 11.08 17.85
N PHE A 36 -16.16 10.08 17.91
CA PHE A 36 -16.90 9.59 16.75
C PHE A 36 -18.17 10.42 16.58
N ARG A 37 -18.32 11.05 15.42
CA ARG A 37 -19.53 11.79 15.04
C ARG A 37 -20.07 11.21 13.75
N ALA A 38 -21.34 10.80 13.78
CA ALA A 38 -22.01 10.20 12.64
C ALA A 38 -21.92 11.11 11.41
N GLY A 39 -21.52 10.55 10.27
CA GLY A 39 -21.36 11.28 9.03
C GLY A 39 -20.08 12.12 8.90
N MET A 40 -19.26 12.23 9.96
CA MET A 40 -18.02 13.00 9.93
C MET A 40 -16.80 12.08 9.78
N PRO A 41 -15.89 12.35 8.82
CA PRO A 41 -14.70 11.54 8.64
C PRO A 41 -13.74 11.66 9.83
N LEU A 42 -13.10 10.56 10.20
CA LEU A 42 -11.98 10.53 11.15
C LEU A 42 -10.99 9.42 10.79
N ARG A 43 -9.73 9.59 11.21
CA ARG A 43 -8.68 8.57 11.04
C ARG A 43 -8.68 7.60 12.21
N VAL A 44 -8.57 6.32 11.90
CA VAL A 44 -8.45 5.23 12.86
C VAL A 44 -7.44 4.20 12.34
N PRO A 45 -6.83 3.39 13.22
CA PRO A 45 -6.03 2.25 12.78
C PRO A 45 -6.86 1.25 11.97
N ILE A 46 -6.25 0.55 11.02
CA ILE A 46 -6.94 -0.44 10.17
C ILE A 46 -7.64 -1.52 11.00
N TRP A 47 -7.01 -2.06 12.05
CA TRP A 47 -7.65 -3.07 12.91
C TRP A 47 -8.99 -2.56 13.49
N LEU A 48 -9.08 -1.27 13.83
CA LEU A 48 -10.30 -0.66 14.34
C LEU A 48 -11.31 -0.42 13.22
N ALA A 49 -10.86 0.05 12.05
CA ALA A 49 -11.71 0.23 10.88
C ALA A 49 -12.39 -1.08 10.45
N ILE A 50 -11.63 -2.18 10.38
CA ILE A 50 -12.13 -3.52 10.05
C ILE A 50 -13.16 -3.98 11.08
N ASN A 51 -12.87 -3.82 12.38
CA ASN A 51 -13.79 -4.19 13.45
C ASN A 51 -15.10 -3.40 13.39
N LEU A 52 -15.03 -2.10 13.13
CA LEU A 52 -16.22 -1.25 12.99
C LEU A 52 -17.01 -1.59 11.72
N LYS A 53 -16.32 -1.86 10.61
CA LYS A 53 -16.96 -2.22 9.34
C LYS A 53 -17.68 -3.57 9.41
N SER A 54 -17.09 -4.59 10.02
CA SER A 54 -17.74 -5.91 10.20
C SER A 54 -19.03 -5.83 11.03
N ARG A 55 -19.13 -4.82 11.90
CA ARG A 55 -20.32 -4.50 12.71
C ARG A 55 -21.27 -3.50 12.04
N GLN A 56 -21.02 -3.16 10.77
CA GLN A 56 -21.78 -2.19 9.99
C GLN A 56 -21.85 -0.81 10.67
N LYS A 57 -20.78 -0.39 11.34
CA LYS A 57 -20.71 0.88 12.09
C LYS A 57 -20.01 2.02 11.36
N CYS A 58 -19.42 1.75 10.20
CA CYS A 58 -18.80 2.77 9.38
C CYS A 58 -18.77 2.38 7.90
N ARG A 59 -18.52 3.40 7.07
CA ARG A 59 -17.99 3.26 5.72
C ARG A 59 -16.50 3.53 5.75
N ILE A 60 -15.69 2.73 5.07
CA ILE A 60 -14.26 2.97 4.90
C ILE A 60 -14.05 3.86 3.66
N ILE A 61 -13.19 4.87 3.79
CA ILE A 61 -12.72 5.66 2.64
C ILE A 61 -11.38 5.04 2.19
N PRO A 62 -11.23 4.67 0.90
CA PRO A 62 -9.96 4.16 0.40
C PRO A 62 -8.85 5.22 0.58
N PRO A 63 -7.60 4.82 0.89
CA PRO A 63 -6.46 5.73 0.90
C PRO A 63 -6.29 6.43 -0.46
N ASP A 64 -5.77 7.66 -0.47
CA ASP A 64 -5.65 8.48 -1.69
C ASP A 64 -4.83 7.83 -2.81
N TRP A 65 -3.91 6.93 -2.47
CA TRP A 65 -3.08 6.19 -3.42
C TRP A 65 -3.81 4.96 -4.00
N MET A 66 -4.87 4.49 -3.36
CA MET A 66 -5.68 3.36 -3.80
C MET A 66 -6.71 3.84 -4.84
N ASP A 67 -6.20 4.49 -5.87
CA ASP A 67 -6.94 4.94 -7.04
C ASP A 67 -6.33 4.32 -8.30
N LEU A 68 -7.19 3.94 -9.24
CA LEU A 68 -6.76 3.18 -10.41
C LEU A 68 -5.80 3.97 -11.29
N GLU A 69 -6.05 5.26 -11.50
CA GLU A 69 -5.24 6.10 -12.40
C GLU A 69 -3.84 6.28 -11.82
N LYS A 70 -3.74 6.56 -10.52
CA LYS A 70 -2.45 6.68 -9.81
C LYS A 70 -1.65 5.38 -9.81
N LEU A 71 -2.34 4.24 -9.70
CA LEU A 71 -1.70 2.93 -9.72
C LEU A 71 -1.27 2.54 -11.14
N GLU A 72 -1.97 3.00 -12.18
CA GLU A 72 -1.55 2.87 -13.58
C GLU A 72 -0.28 3.67 -13.84
N GLU A 73 -0.23 4.92 -13.40
CA GLU A 73 0.98 5.74 -13.48
C GLU A 73 2.16 5.09 -12.75
N LEU A 74 1.93 4.59 -11.53
CA LEU A 74 2.96 3.88 -10.75
C LEU A 74 3.46 2.62 -11.48
N LYS A 75 2.56 1.85 -12.09
CA LYS A 75 2.92 0.65 -12.86
C LYS A 75 3.75 1.02 -14.09
N GLU A 76 3.37 2.05 -14.82
CA GLU A 76 4.12 2.54 -15.98
C GLU A 76 5.52 3.03 -15.58
N GLU A 77 5.62 3.76 -14.47
CA GLU A 77 6.90 4.20 -13.92
C GLU A 77 7.79 3.01 -13.53
N GLU A 78 7.24 2.00 -12.87
CA GLU A 78 7.93 0.77 -12.46
C GLU A 78 8.45 -0.02 -13.68
N ILE A 79 7.72 0.00 -14.79
CA ILE A 79 8.16 -0.64 -16.05
C ILE A 79 9.30 0.14 -16.69
N ARG A 80 9.20 1.47 -16.73
CA ARG A 80 10.16 2.37 -17.39
C ARG A 80 11.46 2.54 -16.60
N SER A 81 11.39 2.52 -15.29
CA SER A 81 12.52 2.74 -14.39
C SER A 81 13.45 1.53 -14.36
N ASP A 82 14.75 1.78 -14.25
CA ASP A 82 15.77 0.76 -13.97
C ASP A 82 15.86 0.38 -12.48
N TYR A 83 15.20 1.15 -11.62
CA TYR A 83 15.14 0.96 -10.17
C TYR A 83 13.69 0.86 -9.69
N PHE A 84 13.48 0.22 -8.54
CA PHE A 84 12.14 0.18 -7.93
C PHE A 84 11.63 1.58 -7.64
N CYS A 85 10.41 1.87 -8.09
CA CYS A 85 9.77 3.15 -7.81
C CYS A 85 9.37 3.21 -6.33
N LYS A 86 9.18 4.43 -5.82
CA LYS A 86 8.68 4.59 -4.46
C LYS A 86 7.21 4.16 -4.43
N VAL A 87 6.88 3.20 -3.56
CA VAL A 87 5.49 2.82 -3.31
C VAL A 87 4.81 3.80 -2.36
N PRO A 88 3.48 3.93 -2.44
CA PRO A 88 2.74 4.89 -1.63
C PRO A 88 2.68 4.52 -0.13
N SER A 89 2.82 3.24 0.20
CA SER A 89 2.92 2.73 1.56
C SER A 89 3.81 1.49 1.58
N GLU A 90 4.55 1.27 2.67
CA GLU A 90 5.37 0.08 2.86
C GLU A 90 4.53 -1.21 2.83
N TYR A 91 3.27 -1.13 3.29
CA TYR A 91 2.34 -2.25 3.39
C TYR A 91 1.22 -2.21 2.35
N TYR A 92 1.41 -1.51 1.22
CA TYR A 92 0.35 -1.26 0.23
C TYR A 92 -0.42 -2.53 -0.21
N ILE A 93 0.26 -3.68 -0.34
CA ILE A 93 -0.37 -4.96 -0.72
C ILE A 93 -1.30 -5.45 0.38
N VAL A 94 -0.81 -5.48 1.61
CA VAL A 94 -1.55 -6.00 2.76
C VAL A 94 -2.72 -5.07 3.08
N ILE A 95 -2.51 -3.75 3.04
CA ILE A 95 -3.59 -2.77 3.17
C ILE A 95 -4.65 -3.00 2.08
N THR A 96 -4.26 -3.18 0.83
CA THR A 96 -5.19 -3.47 -0.27
C THR A 96 -6.01 -4.73 0.01
N GLN A 97 -5.35 -5.82 0.42
CA GLN A 97 -6.01 -7.07 0.76
C GLN A 97 -7.00 -6.90 1.91
N LEU A 98 -6.56 -6.31 3.02
CA LEU A 98 -7.38 -6.08 4.22
C LEU A 98 -8.62 -5.23 3.90
N LEU A 99 -8.44 -4.11 3.20
CA LEU A 99 -9.54 -3.20 2.90
C LEU A 99 -10.52 -3.80 1.89
N LEU A 100 -10.04 -4.36 0.78
CA LEU A 100 -10.91 -4.92 -0.24
C LEU A 100 -11.63 -6.19 0.23
N ASN A 101 -11.10 -6.91 1.22
CA ASN A 101 -11.80 -8.09 1.78
C ASN A 101 -13.03 -7.72 2.63
N VAL A 102 -13.03 -6.54 3.25
CA VAL A 102 -14.07 -6.14 4.23
C VAL A 102 -14.94 -4.99 3.71
N ALA A 103 -14.41 -4.16 2.82
CA ALA A 103 -15.03 -2.93 2.33
C ALA A 103 -15.09 -2.86 0.80
N ASP A 104 -15.17 -4.01 0.12
CA ASP A 104 -15.34 -4.10 -1.33
C ASP A 104 -16.46 -3.17 -1.85
N GLY A 105 -17.62 -3.16 -1.19
CA GLY A 105 -18.74 -2.30 -1.56
C GLY A 105 -18.55 -0.79 -1.29
N ASP A 106 -17.54 -0.40 -0.51
CA ASP A 106 -17.25 1.02 -0.24
C ASP A 106 -16.27 1.61 -1.27
N ILE A 107 -15.50 0.74 -1.93
CA ILE A 107 -14.34 1.07 -2.76
C ILE A 107 -14.68 0.78 -4.24
N PRO A 108 -14.75 1.80 -5.09
CA PRO A 108 -15.09 1.60 -6.50
C PRO A 108 -13.98 0.84 -7.24
N ARG A 109 -14.37 0.04 -8.25
CA ARG A 109 -13.43 -0.68 -9.13
C ARG A 109 -12.48 -1.63 -8.36
N SER A 110 -12.94 -2.23 -7.27
CA SER A 110 -12.14 -3.11 -6.40
C SER A 110 -11.39 -4.22 -7.13
N GLU A 111 -12.03 -4.92 -8.08
CA GLU A 111 -11.37 -5.98 -8.86
C GLU A 111 -10.25 -5.46 -9.77
N ALA A 112 -10.42 -4.27 -10.36
CA ALA A 112 -9.37 -3.62 -11.13
C ALA A 112 -8.20 -3.22 -10.20
N LEU A 113 -8.49 -2.72 -9.00
CA LEU A 113 -7.49 -2.41 -7.98
C LEU A 113 -6.71 -3.66 -7.54
N ARG A 114 -7.38 -4.82 -7.34
CA ARG A 114 -6.69 -6.08 -7.05
C ARG A 114 -5.73 -6.47 -8.16
N THR A 115 -6.19 -6.33 -9.40
CA THR A 115 -5.43 -6.71 -10.59
C THR A 115 -4.18 -5.85 -10.75
N ILE A 116 -4.31 -4.52 -10.66
CA ILE A 116 -3.17 -3.63 -10.87
C ILE A 116 -2.12 -3.74 -9.75
N ILE A 117 -2.56 -3.91 -8.50
CA ILE A 117 -1.65 -4.12 -7.36
C ILE A 117 -0.87 -5.42 -7.54
N LYS A 118 -1.54 -6.48 -8.02
CA LYS A 118 -0.90 -7.75 -8.35
C LYS A 118 0.10 -7.59 -9.50
N ASP A 119 -0.26 -6.86 -10.57
CA ASP A 119 0.64 -6.63 -11.70
C ASP A 119 1.94 -5.92 -11.27
N ILE A 120 1.83 -4.88 -10.43
CA ILE A 120 2.99 -4.16 -9.87
C ILE A 120 3.85 -5.11 -9.03
N TRP A 121 3.22 -5.94 -8.19
CA TRP A 121 3.92 -6.93 -7.39
C TRP A 121 4.65 -7.96 -8.25
N ASP A 122 3.96 -8.54 -9.24
CA ASP A 122 4.52 -9.57 -10.13
C ASP A 122 5.70 -9.00 -10.93
N LYS A 123 5.62 -7.73 -11.38
CA LYS A 123 6.73 -7.03 -12.01
C LYS A 123 7.96 -6.96 -11.09
N ARG A 124 7.77 -6.55 -9.84
CA ARG A 124 8.85 -6.48 -8.83
C ARG A 124 9.44 -7.84 -8.51
N GLN A 125 8.61 -8.85 -8.33
CA GLN A 125 9.09 -10.22 -8.07
C GLN A 125 9.88 -10.77 -9.25
N GLY A 126 9.49 -10.45 -10.49
CA GLY A 126 10.27 -10.76 -11.69
C GLY A 126 11.67 -10.16 -11.65
N GLU A 127 11.78 -8.86 -11.33
CA GLU A 127 13.07 -8.17 -11.22
C GLU A 127 13.94 -8.72 -10.09
N ILE A 128 13.38 -8.97 -8.91
CA ILE A 128 14.11 -9.56 -7.77
C ILE A 128 14.65 -10.94 -8.16
N THR A 129 13.82 -11.74 -8.83
CA THR A 129 14.20 -13.08 -9.29
C THR A 129 15.33 -12.99 -10.31
N ASP A 130 15.25 -12.07 -11.27
CA ASP A 130 16.29 -11.85 -12.28
C ASP A 130 17.59 -11.35 -11.64
N PHE A 131 17.50 -10.40 -10.73
CA PHE A 131 18.66 -9.90 -9.98
C PHE A 131 19.36 -11.03 -9.22
N ARG A 132 18.59 -11.86 -8.50
CA ARG A 132 19.13 -13.02 -7.79
C ARG A 132 19.86 -14.00 -8.72
N ARG A 133 19.35 -14.23 -9.94
CA ARG A 133 20.04 -15.07 -10.94
C ARG A 133 21.35 -14.47 -11.40
N HIS A 134 21.42 -13.15 -11.59
CA HIS A 134 22.65 -12.46 -12.01
C HIS A 134 23.72 -12.52 -10.93
N VAL A 135 23.34 -12.23 -9.68
CA VAL A 135 24.23 -12.34 -8.51
C VAL A 135 24.78 -13.76 -8.39
N HIS A 136 23.93 -14.78 -8.52
CA HIS A 136 24.36 -16.18 -8.45
C HIS A 136 25.34 -16.57 -9.58
N LYS A 137 25.19 -16.00 -10.78
CA LYS A 137 26.07 -16.24 -11.94
C LYS A 137 27.32 -15.35 -11.96
N GLY A 138 27.50 -14.45 -10.98
CA GLY A 138 28.59 -13.47 -10.95
C GLY A 138 28.53 -12.46 -12.11
N ARG A 139 27.34 -12.20 -12.67
CA ARG A 139 27.15 -11.26 -13.79
C ARG A 139 26.52 -9.96 -13.29
N ARG A 140 26.87 -8.81 -13.91
CA ARG A 140 26.17 -7.54 -13.67
C ARG A 140 24.73 -7.62 -14.19
N SER A 141 23.80 -6.98 -13.48
CA SER A 141 22.41 -6.87 -13.92
C SER A 141 22.31 -6.04 -15.21
N PRO A 142 21.46 -6.41 -16.18
CA PRO A 142 21.25 -5.63 -17.41
C PRO A 142 20.81 -4.18 -17.14
N ARG A 143 20.03 -3.95 -16.08
CA ARG A 143 19.57 -2.61 -15.68
C ARG A 143 20.70 -1.71 -15.16
N GLN A 144 21.74 -2.29 -14.56
CA GLN A 144 22.94 -1.54 -14.14
C GLN A 144 23.94 -1.29 -15.29
N ALA A 145 23.80 -2.02 -16.40
CA ALA A 145 24.67 -1.84 -17.57
C ALA A 145 24.23 -0.68 -18.48
N GLN A 146 23.04 -0.11 -18.25
CA GLN A 146 22.48 0.99 -19.05
C GLN A 146 22.62 2.38 -18.41
N SER A 147 23.19 2.49 -17.20
CA SER A 147 23.57 3.79 -16.65
C SER A 147 24.82 4.29 -17.39
N PRO A 148 24.73 5.31 -18.28
CA PRO A 148 25.91 5.88 -18.86
C PRO A 148 26.65 6.64 -17.76
N ASP A 149 27.98 6.55 -17.80
CA ASP A 149 28.90 7.37 -17.03
C ASP A 149 28.43 8.84 -16.98
N GLN A 150 27.82 9.24 -15.86
CA GLN A 150 27.51 10.64 -15.55
C GLN A 150 28.15 11.03 -14.21
N PHE A 151 29.39 10.63 -13.97
CA PHE A 151 30.24 11.22 -12.93
C PHE A 151 31.72 11.13 -13.36
N GLY A 152 32.01 11.70 -14.52
CA GLY A 152 33.37 12.07 -14.96
C GLY A 152 33.27 13.45 -15.60
N ASP A 153 34.20 14.33 -15.28
CA ASP A 153 34.37 15.67 -15.86
C ASP A 153 33.47 16.80 -15.32
N GLN A 154 33.53 17.06 -14.02
CA GLN A 154 33.26 18.42 -13.48
C GLN A 154 34.20 18.79 -12.32
N PHE A 155 35.50 18.50 -12.43
CA PHE A 155 36.53 19.25 -11.69
C PHE A 155 37.82 19.28 -12.52
N SER A 156 37.97 20.37 -13.28
CA SER A 156 39.24 20.88 -13.80
C SER A 156 39.28 22.38 -13.55
#